data_AF-A0A3M3JIK9-F1
#
_entry.id   AF-A0A3M3JIK9-F1
#
_cell.length_a   1.000
_cell.length_b   1.000
_cell.length_c   1.000
_cell.angle_alpha   90.00
_cell.angle_beta   90.00
_cell.angle_gamma   90.00
#
_symmetry.space_group_name_H-M   'P 1'
#
loop_
_entity.id
_entity.type
_entity.pdbx_description
1 polymer ?
#
loop_
_entity_poly.entity_id
_entity_poly.type
_entity_poly.pdbx_seq_one_letter_code
_entity_poly.pdbx_strand_id
1 'polypeptide(L)'
;MKNADTSGKKVHIIRFRLTQDEMAQFDDMIKRAGCSVSDFFRKLILNQLPVFREFTGFKRRIVFIVNKAGNNISQLAYIAKAASDRGIITDSVRDKWYETLMVIESILLAGIDHAD
;
A
#
# COMPACT_ATOMS: atom_id res chain seq x y z
N MET A 1 27.37 23.04 30.57
CA MET A 1 26.24 22.10 30.72
C MET A 1 26.81 20.68 30.74
N LYS A 2 26.55 19.90 31.79
CA LYS A 2 27.06 18.52 31.90
C LYS A 2 26.24 17.62 30.96
N ASN A 3 26.87 17.06 29.92
CA ASN A 3 26.29 15.94 29.18
C ASN A 3 26.28 14.73 30.12
N ALA A 4 25.08 14.32 30.56
CA ALA A 4 24.94 13.14 31.38
C ALA A 4 25.19 11.91 30.50
N ASP A 5 26.20 11.12 30.86
CA ASP A 5 26.43 9.80 30.29
C ASP A 5 25.17 8.92 30.51
N THR A 6 24.55 8.51 29.41
CA THR A 6 23.32 7.71 29.38
C THR A 6 23.60 6.24 29.10
N SER A 7 24.87 5.83 29.02
CA SER A 7 25.28 4.45 28.82
C SER A 7 24.67 3.54 29.90
N GLY A 8 23.68 2.73 29.51
CA GLY A 8 22.98 1.76 30.37
C GLY A 8 21.63 2.20 30.94
N LYS A 9 21.22 3.47 30.80
CA LYS A 9 19.91 3.93 31.29
C LYS A 9 18.83 3.71 30.23
N LYS A 10 17.73 3.05 30.61
CA LYS A 10 16.53 2.89 29.77
C LYS A 10 15.74 4.21 29.77
N VAL A 11 16.05 5.11 28.84
CA VAL A 11 15.45 6.46 28.78
C VAL A 11 14.15 6.50 27.97
N HIS A 12 13.97 5.58 27.02
CA HIS A 12 12.80 5.54 26.15
C HIS A 12 11.74 4.54 26.65
N ILE A 13 10.48 4.95 26.58
CA ILE A 13 9.32 4.15 27.01
C ILE A 13 8.43 3.88 25.80
N ILE A 14 8.19 2.61 25.49
CA ILE A 14 7.21 2.16 24.50
C ILE A 14 6.00 1.63 25.27
N ARG A 15 4.80 2.19 25.01
CA ARG A 15 3.54 1.76 25.63
C ARG A 15 2.50 1.56 24.54
N PHE A 16 1.78 0.45 24.63
CA PHE A 16 0.56 0.19 23.86
C PHE A 16 -0.41 -0.54 24.78
N ARG A 17 -1.70 -0.45 24.47
CA ARG A 17 -2.75 -1.17 25.21
C ARG A 17 -3.01 -2.49 24.52
N LEU A 18 -3.25 -3.53 25.31
CA LEU A 18 -3.72 -4.82 24.86
C LEU A 18 -5.08 -5.09 25.51
N THR A 19 -5.95 -5.77 24.76
CA THR A 19 -7.13 -6.43 25.30
C THR A 19 -6.72 -7.62 26.18
N GLN A 20 -7.66 -8.14 26.96
CA GLN A 20 -7.42 -9.30 27.81
C GLN A 20 -6.98 -10.52 26.99
N ASP A 21 -7.64 -10.76 25.86
CA ASP A 21 -7.38 -11.91 24.98
C ASP A 21 -6.01 -11.80 24.29
N GLU A 22 -5.58 -10.59 23.92
CA GLU A 22 -4.24 -10.36 23.36
C GLU A 22 -3.15 -10.60 24.40
N MET A 23 -3.37 -10.22 25.67
CA MET A 23 -2.40 -10.46 26.74
C MET A 23 -2.31 -11.95 27.11
N ALA A 24 -3.45 -12.65 27.14
CA ALA A 24 -3.53 -14.06 27.52
C ALA A 24 -2.67 -14.98 26.63
N GLN A 25 -2.47 -14.60 25.36
CA GLN A 25 -1.61 -15.34 24.41
C GLN A 25 -0.15 -15.43 24.86
N PHE A 26 0.32 -14.50 25.70
CA PHE A 26 1.70 -14.45 26.16
C PHE A 26 1.91 -15.09 27.54
N ASP A 27 0.86 -15.39 28.29
CA ASP A 27 0.97 -15.81 29.70
C ASP A 27 1.82 -17.07 29.86
N ASP A 28 1.59 -18.09 29.04
CA ASP A 28 2.37 -19.34 29.09
C ASP A 28 3.80 -19.18 28.57
N MET A 29 4.03 -18.21 27.68
CA MET A 29 5.38 -17.88 27.21
C MET A 29 6.16 -17.15 28.30
N ILE A 30 5.53 -16.20 28.98
CA ILE A 30 6.12 -15.44 30.09
C ILE A 30 6.44 -16.37 31.26
N LYS A 31 5.51 -17.26 31.63
CA LYS A 31 5.73 -18.27 32.68
C LYS A 31 6.92 -19.17 32.35
N ARG A 32 7.00 -19.71 31.12
CA ARG A 32 8.12 -20.54 30.66
C ARG A 32 9.44 -19.77 30.58
N ALA A 33 9.40 -18.50 30.23
CA ALA A 33 10.59 -17.66 30.12
C ALA A 33 11.19 -17.27 31.49
N GLY A 34 10.45 -17.47 32.60
CA GLY A 34 10.95 -17.23 33.96
C GLY A 34 11.43 -15.80 34.21
N CYS A 35 10.87 -14.82 33.50
CA CYS A 35 11.30 -13.42 33.57
C CYS A 35 10.11 -12.48 33.73
N SER A 36 10.39 -11.22 34.04
CA SER A 36 9.33 -10.20 34.15
C SER A 36 8.66 -9.98 32.80
N VAL A 37 7.38 -9.57 32.81
CA VAL A 37 6.64 -9.19 31.59
C VAL A 37 7.42 -8.18 30.75
N SER A 38 8.03 -7.19 31.40
CA SER A 38 8.85 -6.17 30.71
C SER A 38 10.10 -6.74 30.06
N ASP A 39 10.76 -7.70 30.68
CA ASP A 39 11.95 -8.34 30.12
C ASP A 39 11.60 -9.33 29.02
N PHE A 40 10.47 -10.04 29.15
CA PHE A 40 9.92 -10.89 28.12
C PHE A 40 9.66 -10.10 26.84
N PHE A 41 8.84 -9.04 26.90
CA PHE A 41 8.54 -8.23 25.72
C PHE A 41 9.77 -7.50 25.17
N ARG A 42 10.70 -7.06 26.02
CA ARG A 42 11.97 -6.49 25.56
C ARG A 42 12.76 -7.51 24.73
N LYS A 43 12.92 -8.73 25.22
CA LYS A 43 13.63 -9.78 24.49
C LYS A 43 12.88 -10.18 23.22
N LEU A 44 11.54 -10.27 23.29
CA LEU A 44 10.70 -10.59 22.13
C LEU A 44 10.88 -9.56 21.02
N ILE A 45 10.73 -8.27 21.33
CA ILE A 45 10.81 -7.18 20.36
C ILE A 45 12.24 -7.02 19.81
N LEU A 46 13.27 -7.15 20.65
CA LEU A 46 14.66 -6.94 20.22
C LEU A 46 15.23 -8.14 19.43
N ASN A 47 14.72 -9.35 19.64
CA ASN A 47 15.23 -10.56 18.98
C ASN A 47 14.37 -11.06 17.81
N GLN A 48 13.18 -10.50 17.61
CA GLN A 48 12.35 -10.83 16.45
C GLN A 48 12.65 -9.88 15.29
N LEU A 49 12.72 -10.44 14.08
CA LEU A 49 12.66 -9.66 12.86
C LEU A 49 11.23 -9.13 12.71
N PRO A 50 11.01 -7.80 12.69
CA PRO A 50 9.67 -7.26 12.55
C PRO A 50 9.10 -7.64 11.18
N VAL A 51 7.94 -8.31 11.17
CA VAL A 51 7.14 -8.49 9.96
C VAL A 51 6.24 -7.25 9.80
N PHE A 52 6.68 -6.29 8.99
CA PHE A 52 5.82 -5.18 8.60
C PHE A 52 4.78 -5.69 7.60
N ARG A 53 3.49 -5.42 7.86
CA ARG A 53 2.46 -5.61 6.84
C ARG A 53 2.69 -4.59 5.72
N GLU A 54 2.58 -5.02 4.47
CA GLU A 54 2.89 -4.21 3.29
C GLU A 54 2.16 -2.85 3.28
N PHE A 55 2.87 -1.84 2.81
CA PHE A 55 2.39 -0.48 2.68
C PHE A 55 1.34 -0.37 1.56
N THR A 56 0.07 -0.63 1.88
CA THR A 56 -1.06 -0.57 0.90
C THR A 56 -1.36 0.83 0.33
N GLY A 57 -0.65 1.88 0.76
CA GLY A 57 -0.87 3.25 0.30
C GLY A 57 -0.51 3.46 -1.17
N PHE A 58 0.53 2.79 -1.66
CA PHE A 58 0.97 2.89 -3.06
C PHE A 58 -0.04 2.25 -4.01
N LYS A 59 -0.50 1.04 -3.70
CA LYS A 59 -1.51 0.30 -4.48
C LYS A 59 -2.82 1.08 -4.63
N ARG A 60 -3.34 1.67 -3.55
CA ARG A 60 -4.56 2.52 -3.61
C ARG A 60 -4.39 3.72 -4.52
N ARG A 61 -3.22 4.37 -4.50
CA ARG A 61 -2.94 5.53 -5.35
C ARG A 61 -2.86 5.15 -6.83
N ILE A 62 -2.24 4.01 -7.15
CA ILE A 62 -2.17 3.50 -8.53
C ILE A 62 -3.58 3.20 -9.06
N VAL A 63 -4.38 2.46 -8.31
CA VAL A 63 -5.78 2.15 -8.69
C VAL A 63 -6.58 3.43 -8.95
N PHE A 64 -6.44 4.45 -8.10
CA PHE A 64 -7.09 5.74 -8.31
C PHE A 64 -6.67 6.44 -9.61
N ILE A 65 -5.36 6.47 -9.91
CA ILE A 65 -4.82 7.12 -11.12
C ILE A 65 -5.30 6.38 -12.38
N VAL A 66 -5.28 5.05 -12.38
CA VAL A 66 -5.72 4.25 -13.54
C VAL A 66 -7.21 4.44 -13.79
N ASN A 67 -8.05 4.48 -12.75
CA ASN A 67 -9.48 4.80 -12.90
C ASN A 67 -9.71 6.19 -13.52
N LYS A 68 -8.88 7.18 -13.18
CA LYS A 68 -8.94 8.51 -13.82
C LYS A 68 -8.53 8.45 -15.29
N ALA A 69 -7.50 7.68 -15.62
CA ALA A 69 -7.07 7.49 -16.99
C ALA A 69 -8.12 6.76 -17.84
N GLY A 70 -8.76 5.70 -17.34
CA GLY A 70 -9.84 4.99 -18.04
C GLY A 70 -11.05 5.89 -18.38
N ASN A 71 -11.41 6.78 -17.46
CA ASN A 71 -12.46 7.79 -17.72
C ASN A 71 -12.06 8.75 -18.86
N ASN A 72 -10.81 9.23 -18.87
CA ASN A 72 -10.32 10.10 -19.94
C ASN A 72 -10.27 9.37 -21.29
N ILE A 73 -9.87 8.09 -21.29
CA ILE A 73 -9.88 7.22 -22.49
C ILE A 73 -11.30 7.11 -23.05
N SER A 74 -12.29 6.85 -22.19
CA SER A 74 -13.70 6.78 -22.58
C SER A 74 -14.19 8.10 -23.21
N GLN A 75 -13.78 9.25 -22.64
CA GLN A 75 -14.13 10.56 -23.19
C GLN A 75 -13.49 10.80 -24.56
N LEU A 76 -12.21 10.45 -24.74
CA LEU A 76 -11.53 10.55 -26.03
C LEU A 76 -12.18 9.66 -27.09
N ALA A 77 -12.61 8.44 -26.72
CA ALA A 77 -13.32 7.55 -27.63
C ALA A 77 -14.67 8.15 -28.08
N TYR A 78 -15.40 8.79 -27.16
CA TYR A 78 -16.64 9.50 -27.48
C TYR A 78 -16.40 10.69 -28.43
N ILE A 79 -15.33 11.47 -28.20
CA ILE A 79 -14.96 12.60 -29.06
C ILE A 79 -14.61 12.11 -30.48
N ALA A 80 -13.81 11.05 -30.59
CA ALA A 80 -13.46 10.45 -31.87
C ALA A 80 -14.70 9.94 -32.63
N LYS A 81 -15.66 9.33 -31.91
CA LYS A 81 -16.94 8.93 -32.49
C LYS A 81 -17.67 10.13 -33.09
N ALA A 82 -17.87 11.19 -32.29
CA ALA A 82 -18.60 12.37 -32.69
C ALA A 82 -17.92 13.11 -33.86
N ALA A 83 -16.59 13.10 -33.93
CA ALA A 83 -15.84 13.67 -35.05
C ALA A 83 -16.04 12.86 -36.35
N SER A 84 -16.06 11.52 -36.25
CA SER A 84 -16.33 10.63 -37.37
C SER A 84 -17.76 10.79 -37.88
N ASP A 85 -18.74 10.80 -36.97
CA ASP A 85 -20.17 10.97 -37.29
C ASP A 85 -20.46 12.29 -38.01
N ARG A 86 -19.62 13.32 -37.78
CA ARG A 86 -19.69 14.64 -38.44
C ARG A 86 -18.85 14.73 -39.73
N GLY A 87 -18.17 13.66 -40.11
CA GLY A 87 -17.26 13.62 -41.26
C GLY A 87 -15.99 14.45 -41.11
N ILE A 88 -15.63 14.88 -39.88
CA ILE A 88 -14.41 15.65 -39.61
C ILE A 88 -13.17 14.74 -39.73
N ILE A 89 -13.31 13.48 -39.32
CA ILE A 89 -12.33 12.43 -39.52
C ILE A 89 -12.98 11.27 -40.26
N THR A 90 -12.18 10.45 -40.94
CA THR A 90 -12.69 9.20 -41.55
C THR A 90 -12.87 8.12 -40.49
N ASP A 91 -13.75 7.16 -40.76
CA ASP A 91 -13.95 5.99 -39.89
C ASP A 91 -12.64 5.23 -39.65
N SER A 92 -11.79 5.11 -40.68
CA SER A 92 -10.47 4.50 -40.54
C SER A 92 -9.55 5.22 -39.54
N VAL A 93 -9.64 6.56 -39.44
CA VAL A 93 -8.88 7.33 -38.45
C VAL A 93 -9.45 7.13 -37.05
N ARG A 94 -10.79 7.10 -36.90
CA ARG A 94 -11.45 6.78 -35.63
C ARG A 94 -11.07 5.38 -35.13
N ASP A 95 -11.07 4.39 -36.01
CA ASP A 95 -10.80 3.00 -35.62
C ASP A 95 -9.35 2.85 -35.12
N LYS A 96 -8.38 3.51 -35.76
CA LYS A 96 -6.99 3.60 -35.25
C LYS A 96 -6.90 4.26 -33.87
N TRP A 97 -7.73 5.26 -33.60
CA TRP A 97 -7.79 5.86 -32.26
C TRP A 97 -8.33 4.87 -31.24
N TYR A 98 -9.37 4.12 -31.56
CA TYR A 98 -9.92 3.09 -30.66
C TYR A 98 -8.90 2.00 -30.35
N GLU A 99 -8.20 1.49 -31.37
CA GLU A 99 -7.12 0.51 -31.19
C GLU A 99 -6.06 1.04 -30.22
N THR A 100 -5.61 2.28 -30.42
CA THR A 100 -4.59 2.92 -29.57
C THR A 100 -5.09 3.11 -28.13
N LEU A 101 -6.33 3.58 -27.97
CA LEU A 101 -6.95 3.79 -26.66
C LEU A 101 -7.14 2.49 -25.88
N MET A 102 -7.55 1.40 -26.55
CA MET A 102 -7.65 0.07 -25.93
C MET A 102 -6.28 -0.47 -25.51
N VAL A 103 -5.23 -0.26 -26.32
CA VAL A 103 -3.85 -0.65 -25.95
C VAL A 103 -3.41 0.09 -24.69
N ILE A 104 -3.66 1.39 -24.59
CA ILE A 104 -3.33 2.18 -23.39
C ILE A 104 -4.09 1.66 -22.17
N GLU A 105 -5.39 1.41 -22.28
CA GLU A 105 -6.21 0.86 -21.18
C GLU A 105 -5.69 -0.51 -20.72
N SER A 106 -5.37 -1.40 -21.66
CA SER A 106 -4.81 -2.72 -21.37
C SER A 106 -3.48 -2.64 -20.62
N ILE A 107 -2.59 -1.72 -21.02
CA ILE A 107 -1.29 -1.52 -20.35
C ILE A 107 -1.49 -0.99 -18.92
N LEU A 108 -2.43 -0.06 -18.73
CA LEU A 108 -2.73 0.51 -17.42
C LEU A 108 -3.31 -0.54 -16.45
N LEU A 109 -4.21 -1.40 -16.94
CA LEU A 109 -4.79 -2.48 -16.13
C LEU A 109 -3.74 -3.54 -15.78
N ALA A 110 -2.92 -3.97 -16.74
CA ALA A 110 -1.81 -4.89 -16.48
C ALA A 110 -0.82 -4.31 -15.45
N GLY A 111 -0.58 -3.00 -15.49
CA GLY A 111 0.25 -2.30 -14.51
C GLY A 111 -0.31 -2.34 -13.07
N ILE A 112 -1.62 -2.47 -12.88
CA ILE A 112 -2.22 -2.67 -11.55
C ILE A 112 -1.95 -4.09 -11.06
N ASP A 113 -2.12 -5.09 -11.93
CA ASP A 113 -1.98 -6.50 -11.57
C ASP A 113 -0.53 -6.87 -11.21
N HIS A 114 0.44 -6.10 -11.74
CA HIS A 114 1.85 -6.22 -11.41
C HIS A 114 2.35 -5.26 -10.32
N ALA A 115 1.47 -4.40 -9.78
CA ALA A 115 1.78 -3.48 -8.69
C ALA A 115 1.53 -4.15 -7.33
N ASP A 116 2.40 -5.11 -7.00
CA ASP A 116 2.66 -5.57 -5.64
C ASP A 116 3.99 -4.98 -5.15
#